data_AF-A0A642KYK2-F1
#
_entry.id   AF-A0A642KYK2-F1
#
_cell.length_a   1.000
_cell.length_b   1.000
_cell.length_c   1.000
_cell.angle_alpha   90.00
_cell.angle_beta   90.00
_cell.angle_gamma   90.00
#
_symmetry.space_group_name_H-M   'P 1'
#
loop_
_entity.id
_entity.type
_entity.pdbx_description
1 polymer ?
#
loop_
_entity_poly.entity_id
_entity_poly.type
_entity_poly.pdbx_seq_one_letter_code
_entity_poly.pdbx_strand_id
1 'polypeptide(L)'
;IQGTANGYYGSDISKFPMNGVNAFIASNTKGSNTLRPEMTSEFEVGMNLQFFNGRFGIDAAYYNRKTKDQIFTLPTDPSTGFSYMVTNFGEVSNKGIELVINTTPVQIKDFRWDLSFNFSKNNNKVLSLPESLEGGKVSIYNFSAGNDAIYMYAEEGKPMGQFYTYLPKKTADGKPIVDANGYPVLGTSVEDTGKNMNHDWTGGINTAFTYKDFTLSASLDIRSGGYMFSRTKNLMQFTGNGVVTTYNDRRPFIIPNSVVDNGDGNYTENTTPIYLGNGSYQTYFNDYGYGDGGEAYLLDRSFVKLRNISLTWNVPRQWVRKMSLSNLAITAFCNNVFTWTASDNRYVDPESTTVSQSSYGDLATQFGELYTNPSCRIFGCNLS
;
A
#
# COMPACT_ATOMS: atom_id res chain seq x y z
N ILE A 1 26.24 25.95 11.57
CA ILE A 1 25.19 25.88 10.53
C ILE A 1 25.85 25.33 9.28
N GLN A 2 25.70 24.03 9.02
CA GLN A 2 26.07 23.45 7.72
C GLN A 2 24.77 23.14 7.01
N GLY A 3 24.50 23.88 5.93
CA GLY A 3 23.38 23.61 5.04
C GLY A 3 23.67 22.35 4.24
N THR A 4 22.70 21.44 4.22
CA THR A 4 22.70 20.29 3.32
C THR A 4 22.01 20.71 2.02
N ALA A 5 22.78 20.77 0.93
CA ALA A 5 22.23 20.80 -0.42
C ALA A 5 22.01 19.36 -0.88
N ASN A 6 20.75 18.97 -1.12
CA ASN A 6 20.42 17.69 -1.75
C ASN A 6 20.72 17.79 -3.25
N GLY A 7 22.00 17.64 -3.60
CA GLY A 7 22.47 17.46 -4.97
C GLY A 7 23.16 16.10 -5.08
N TYR A 8 22.84 15.35 -6.14
CA TYR A 8 23.36 14.01 -6.45
C TYR A 8 24.89 13.97 -6.76
N TYR A 9 25.62 15.06 -6.52
CA TYR A 9 27.06 15.17 -6.68
C TYR A 9 27.69 15.64 -5.36
N GLY A 10 28.33 14.71 -4.64
CA GLY A 10 29.32 15.02 -3.62
C GLY A 10 28.92 14.80 -2.16
N SER A 11 28.56 13.58 -1.76
CA SER A 11 28.57 13.12 -0.36
C SER A 11 29.98 12.98 0.25
N ASP A 12 31.02 13.42 -0.46
CA ASP A 12 32.42 13.06 -0.21
C ASP A 12 33.28 14.23 0.30
N ILE A 13 32.67 15.34 0.74
CA ILE A 13 33.43 16.50 1.25
C ILE A 13 34.04 16.21 2.63
N SER A 14 33.52 15.21 3.36
CA SER A 14 34.07 14.77 4.66
C SER A 14 33.59 13.35 5.01
N LYS A 15 34.41 12.34 4.75
CA LYS A 15 34.17 10.96 5.25
C LYS A 15 34.73 10.83 6.66
N PHE A 16 33.86 10.54 7.63
CA PHE A 16 34.27 10.16 8.97
C PHE A 16 34.55 8.65 9.05
N PRO A 17 35.49 8.21 9.91
CA PRO A 17 36.35 9.02 10.76
C PRO A 17 37.41 9.80 9.97
N MET A 18 37.57 11.08 10.26
CA MET A 18 38.59 11.92 9.62
C MET A 18 39.90 11.72 10.39
N ASN A 19 40.96 11.27 9.70
CA ASN A 19 42.25 10.95 10.32
C ASN A 19 42.17 9.97 11.51
N GLY A 20 41.29 8.97 11.45
CA GLY A 20 41.15 7.97 12.52
C GLY A 20 40.43 8.48 13.78
N VAL A 21 39.88 9.70 13.74
CA VAL A 21 39.06 10.26 14.81
C VAL A 21 37.58 10.15 14.42
N ASN A 22 36.81 9.42 15.23
CA ASN A 22 35.35 9.36 15.08
C ASN A 22 34.75 10.75 15.30
N ALA A 23 33.77 11.11 14.48
CA ALA A 23 32.92 12.27 14.77
C ALA A 23 31.69 11.85 15.56
N PHE A 24 31.27 12.75 16.45
CA PHE A 24 29.95 12.73 17.05
C PHE A 24 29.08 13.70 16.27
N ILE A 25 28.02 13.18 15.64
CA ILE A 25 26.94 14.02 15.12
C ILE A 25 25.90 14.17 16.24
N ALA A 26 25.46 15.40 16.49
CA ALA A 26 24.26 15.59 17.30
C ALA A 26 23.08 14.91 16.59
N SER A 27 22.25 14.20 17.34
CA SER A 27 21.03 13.61 16.78
C SER A 27 20.20 14.71 16.13
N ASN A 28 19.70 14.46 14.92
CA ASN A 28 18.76 15.33 14.24
C ASN A 28 17.32 15.23 14.81
N THR A 29 17.13 14.38 15.82
CA THR A 29 15.85 14.14 16.49
C THR A 29 15.86 14.72 17.90
N LYS A 30 14.94 15.64 18.16
CA LYS A 30 14.68 16.22 19.48
C LYS A 30 13.97 15.21 20.37
N GLY A 31 14.61 14.85 21.49
CA GLY A 31 13.96 14.07 22.55
C GLY A 31 12.88 14.89 23.28
N SER A 32 11.94 14.19 23.91
CA SER A 32 10.89 14.81 24.73
C SER A 32 10.88 14.23 26.14
N ASN A 33 10.79 15.11 27.13
CA ASN A 33 10.61 14.78 28.55
C ASN A 33 9.14 14.90 29.01
N THR A 34 8.23 15.21 28.09
CA THR A 34 6.78 15.37 28.36
C THR A 34 5.95 14.22 27.82
N LEU A 35 6.60 13.14 27.37
CA LEU A 35 5.93 11.97 26.81
C LEU A 35 5.01 11.33 27.84
N ARG A 36 3.77 11.05 27.41
CA ARG A 36 2.82 10.23 28.15
C ARG A 36 2.82 8.80 27.61
N PRO A 37 2.45 7.79 28.42
CA PRO A 37 2.23 6.44 27.91
C PRO A 37 1.14 6.42 26.83
N GLU A 38 1.33 5.59 25.80
CA GLU A 38 0.27 5.26 24.86
C GLU A 38 -0.84 4.49 25.58
N MET A 39 -2.10 4.86 25.34
CA MET A 39 -3.25 4.20 25.94
C MET A 39 -4.30 3.85 24.88
N THR A 40 -4.60 2.57 24.78
CA THR A 40 -5.64 2.04 23.90
C THR A 40 -6.86 1.66 24.73
N SER A 41 -8.03 2.18 24.36
CA SER A 41 -9.34 1.83 24.92
C SER A 41 -10.18 1.17 23.85
N GLU A 42 -10.86 0.07 24.20
CA GLU A 42 -11.63 -0.72 23.26
C GLU A 42 -12.96 -1.16 23.86
N PHE A 43 -14.00 -1.05 23.05
CA PHE A 43 -15.29 -1.70 23.30
C PHE A 43 -15.50 -2.74 22.20
N GLU A 44 -15.83 -3.97 22.61
CA GLU A 44 -16.08 -5.08 21.70
C GLU A 44 -17.34 -5.83 22.13
N VAL A 45 -18.15 -6.23 21.15
CA VAL A 45 -19.26 -7.15 21.34
C VAL A 45 -19.18 -8.24 20.28
N GLY A 46 -19.29 -9.49 20.72
CA GLY A 46 -19.16 -10.64 19.84
C GLY A 46 -20.23 -11.69 20.08
N MET A 47 -20.38 -12.57 19.09
CA MET A 47 -21.28 -13.71 19.12
C MET A 47 -20.56 -14.91 18.52
N ASN A 48 -20.63 -16.04 19.22
CA ASN A 48 -20.12 -17.31 18.74
C ASN A 48 -21.22 -18.36 18.84
N LEU A 49 -21.60 -18.95 17.70
CA LEU A 49 -22.66 -19.93 17.57
C LEU A 49 -22.15 -21.17 16.83
N GLN A 50 -22.56 -22.33 17.32
CA GLN A 50 -22.22 -23.61 16.71
C GLN A 50 -23.47 -24.50 16.58
N PHE A 51 -23.63 -25.11 15.41
CA PHE A 51 -24.80 -25.89 15.04
C PHE A 51 -24.40 -27.27 14.51
N PHE A 52 -25.37 -28.20 14.49
CA PHE A 52 -25.24 -29.51 13.85
C PHE A 52 -24.01 -30.31 14.32
N ASN A 53 -23.77 -30.39 15.63
CA ASN A 53 -22.59 -31.03 16.22
C ASN A 53 -21.25 -30.49 15.68
N GLY A 54 -21.18 -29.18 15.44
CA GLY A 54 -19.96 -28.51 15.01
C GLY A 54 -19.75 -28.44 13.50
N ARG A 55 -20.72 -28.86 12.69
CA ARG A 55 -20.62 -28.80 11.22
C ARG A 55 -20.87 -27.41 10.63
N PHE A 56 -21.41 -26.48 11.42
CA PHE A 56 -21.56 -25.09 11.03
C PHE A 56 -21.29 -24.20 12.24
N GLY A 57 -20.39 -23.25 12.09
CA GLY A 57 -20.02 -22.30 13.13
C GLY A 57 -19.95 -20.89 12.56
N ILE A 58 -20.41 -19.93 13.35
CA ILE A 58 -20.30 -18.50 13.07
C ILE A 58 -19.64 -17.85 14.27
N ASP A 59 -18.58 -17.09 14.02
CA ASP A 59 -17.99 -16.16 14.98
C ASP A 59 -18.07 -14.76 14.37
N ALA A 60 -18.67 -13.81 15.07
CA ALA A 60 -18.79 -12.44 14.60
C ALA A 60 -18.48 -11.47 15.74
N ALA A 61 -17.70 -10.44 15.45
CA ALA A 61 -17.35 -9.40 16.40
C ALA A 61 -17.54 -8.02 15.77
N TYR A 62 -17.97 -7.07 16.60
CA TYR A 62 -17.88 -5.64 16.31
C TYR A 62 -16.98 -5.01 17.36
N TYR A 63 -16.02 -4.21 16.92
CA TYR A 63 -15.11 -3.49 17.80
C TYR A 63 -15.08 -2.00 17.49
N ASN A 64 -14.80 -1.22 18.53
CA ASN A 64 -14.48 0.19 18.45
C ASN A 64 -13.29 0.47 19.36
N ARG A 65 -12.13 0.63 18.73
CA ARG A 65 -10.84 0.88 19.38
C ARG A 65 -10.44 2.33 19.18
N LYS A 66 -9.90 2.93 20.23
CA LYS A 66 -9.29 4.26 20.24
C LYS A 66 -7.92 4.18 20.87
N THR A 67 -6.90 4.57 20.12
CA THR A 67 -5.53 4.66 20.61
C THR A 67 -5.18 6.12 20.76
N LYS A 68 -4.77 6.51 21.97
CA LYS A 68 -4.41 7.87 22.33
C LYS A 68 -2.95 7.92 22.77
N ASP A 69 -2.31 9.04 22.49
CA ASP A 69 -0.97 9.35 22.95
C ASP A 69 0.11 8.37 22.45
N GLN A 70 -0.07 7.79 21.25
CA GLN A 70 0.95 6.94 20.62
C GLN A 70 2.27 7.71 20.48
N ILE A 71 3.40 7.16 20.89
CA ILE A 71 4.67 7.90 20.79
C ILE A 71 5.19 7.78 19.35
N PHE A 72 5.41 8.92 18.69
CA PHE A 72 5.84 8.97 17.29
C PHE A 72 6.92 10.03 17.08
N THR A 73 7.81 9.75 16.13
CA THR A 73 8.82 10.71 15.67
C THR A 73 8.25 11.47 14.49
N LEU A 74 7.97 12.76 14.69
CA LEU A 74 7.36 13.62 13.68
C LEU A 74 8.39 14.57 13.08
N PRO A 75 8.32 14.88 11.78
CA PRO A 75 9.11 15.95 11.21
C PRO A 75 8.75 17.29 11.87
N THR A 76 9.76 18.13 12.11
CA THR A 76 9.58 19.49 12.64
C THR A 76 10.36 20.49 11.78
N ASP A 77 10.11 21.79 11.95
CA ASP A 77 10.82 22.82 11.21
C ASP A 77 12.33 22.76 11.53
N PRO A 78 13.21 22.57 10.53
CA PRO A 78 14.66 22.60 10.71
C PRO A 78 15.19 23.88 11.38
N SER A 79 14.43 24.99 11.33
CA SER A 79 14.76 26.25 12.03
C SER A 79 14.89 26.07 13.55
N THR A 80 14.24 25.05 14.12
CA THR A 80 14.34 24.68 15.54
C THR A 80 15.67 24.03 15.93
N GLY A 81 16.54 23.75 14.96
CA GLY A 81 17.81 23.04 15.14
C GLY A 81 17.69 21.51 15.06
N PHE A 82 16.48 20.98 14.86
CA PHE A 82 16.20 19.55 14.68
C PHE A 82 15.34 19.33 13.44
N SER A 83 15.47 18.17 12.79
CA SER A 83 14.59 17.78 11.68
C SER A 83 13.38 16.97 12.15
N TYR A 84 13.46 16.39 13.35
CA TYR A 84 12.42 15.57 13.94
C TYR A 84 12.24 15.86 15.42
N MET A 85 11.05 15.56 15.96
CA MET A 85 10.78 15.55 17.39
C MET A 85 9.96 14.34 17.79
N VAL A 86 10.26 13.77 18.96
CA VAL A 86 9.47 12.68 19.53
C VAL A 86 8.33 13.29 20.36
N THR A 87 7.08 12.93 20.06
CA THR A 87 5.90 13.43 20.77
C THR A 87 4.76 12.42 20.76
N ASN A 88 3.70 12.68 21.53
CA ASN A 88 2.49 11.86 21.54
C ASN A 88 1.59 12.19 20.33
N PHE A 89 1.48 11.28 19.38
CA PHE A 89 0.64 11.26 18.19
C PHE A 89 -0.84 11.10 18.54
N GLY A 90 -1.44 12.20 19.01
CA GLY A 90 -2.88 12.45 19.00
C GLY A 90 -3.80 11.29 19.41
N GLU A 91 -4.94 11.16 18.71
CA GLU A 91 -5.91 10.07 18.89
C GLU A 91 -6.32 9.48 17.52
N VAL A 92 -6.31 8.15 17.43
CA VAL A 92 -6.71 7.39 16.23
C VAL A 92 -7.82 6.40 16.60
N SER A 93 -8.84 6.29 15.75
CA SER A 93 -9.94 5.33 15.92
C SER A 93 -9.91 4.27 14.83
N ASN A 94 -10.15 3.02 15.24
CA ASN A 94 -10.38 1.88 14.37
C ASN A 94 -11.72 1.25 14.78
N LYS A 95 -12.67 1.16 13.85
CA LYS A 95 -13.98 0.56 14.09
C LYS A 95 -14.27 -0.44 13.01
N GLY A 96 -14.68 -1.63 13.38
CA GLY A 96 -14.81 -2.67 12.40
C GLY A 96 -15.71 -3.82 12.81
N ILE A 97 -15.94 -4.66 11.81
CA ILE A 97 -16.60 -5.95 11.97
C ILE A 97 -15.66 -7.05 11.52
N GLU A 98 -15.69 -8.16 12.22
CA GLU A 98 -14.99 -9.39 11.87
C GLU A 98 -16.01 -10.53 11.85
N LEU A 99 -15.91 -11.38 10.85
CA LEU A 99 -16.81 -12.51 10.66
C LEU A 99 -16.01 -13.71 10.19
N VAL A 100 -16.20 -14.84 10.87
CA VAL A 100 -15.69 -16.15 10.47
C VAL A 100 -16.85 -17.11 10.37
N ILE A 101 -16.95 -17.79 9.23
CA ILE A 101 -17.93 -18.86 9.00
C ILE A 101 -17.14 -20.13 8.71
N ASN A 102 -17.33 -21.15 9.54
CA ASN A 102 -16.73 -22.47 9.34
C ASN A 102 -17.83 -23.48 9.05
N THR A 103 -17.63 -24.33 8.05
CA THR A 103 -18.58 -25.37 7.72
C THR A 103 -17.93 -26.64 7.20
N THR A 104 -18.52 -27.79 7.54
CA THR A 104 -18.21 -29.09 6.97
C THR A 104 -19.44 -29.59 6.20
N PRO A 105 -19.69 -29.07 4.97
CA PRO A 105 -20.92 -29.32 4.21
C PRO A 105 -21.11 -30.81 3.88
N VAL A 106 -20.02 -31.56 3.71
CA VAL A 106 -20.06 -33.01 3.47
C VAL A 106 -19.17 -33.72 4.47
N GLN A 107 -19.74 -34.67 5.20
CA GLN A 107 -19.00 -35.57 6.08
C GLN A 107 -19.63 -36.96 6.01
N ILE A 108 -18.98 -37.84 5.27
CA ILE A 108 -19.31 -39.26 5.16
C ILE A 108 -18.07 -40.09 5.52
N LYS A 109 -18.20 -41.42 5.59
CA LYS A 109 -17.16 -42.32 6.09
C LYS A 109 -15.75 -42.05 5.55
N ASP A 110 -15.63 -41.97 4.22
CA ASP A 110 -14.34 -41.86 3.53
C ASP A 110 -14.09 -40.47 2.94
N PHE A 111 -15.03 -39.53 3.08
CA PHE A 111 -14.93 -38.21 2.47
C PHE A 111 -15.41 -37.10 3.40
N ARG A 112 -14.59 -36.05 3.50
CA ARG A 112 -14.87 -34.84 4.26
C ARG A 112 -14.51 -33.63 3.40
N TRP A 113 -15.39 -32.63 3.40
CA TRP A 113 -15.11 -31.33 2.82
C TRP A 113 -15.27 -30.28 3.91
N ASP A 114 -14.19 -29.57 4.22
CA ASP A 114 -14.17 -28.41 5.10
C ASP A 114 -14.04 -27.13 4.29
N LEU A 115 -14.77 -26.10 4.71
CA LEU A 115 -14.80 -24.79 4.08
C LEU A 115 -14.84 -23.72 5.18
N SER A 116 -14.00 -22.71 5.06
CA SER A 116 -13.92 -21.61 6.01
C SER A 116 -13.88 -20.29 5.24
N PHE A 117 -14.68 -19.34 5.67
CA PHE A 117 -14.71 -17.97 5.17
C PHE A 117 -14.35 -17.04 6.31
N ASN A 118 -13.51 -16.06 6.04
CA ASN A 118 -13.31 -14.93 6.94
C ASN A 118 -13.51 -13.62 6.19
N PHE A 119 -13.98 -12.62 6.91
CA PHE A 119 -14.20 -11.27 6.42
C PHE A 119 -13.88 -10.27 7.53
N SER A 120 -13.20 -9.19 7.18
CA SER A 120 -12.92 -8.08 8.09
C SER A 120 -13.11 -6.77 7.35
N LYS A 121 -13.71 -5.80 8.02
CA LYS A 121 -13.79 -4.41 7.57
C LYS A 121 -13.41 -3.51 8.71
N ASN A 122 -12.39 -2.68 8.50
CA ASN A 122 -11.92 -1.70 9.47
C ASN A 122 -11.99 -0.29 8.89
N ASN A 123 -12.72 0.59 9.56
CA ASN A 123 -12.75 2.01 9.27
C ASN A 123 -11.76 2.72 10.20
N ASN A 124 -10.64 3.15 9.63
CA ASN A 124 -9.63 3.93 10.32
C ASN A 124 -9.90 5.43 10.18
N LYS A 125 -9.68 6.20 11.27
CA LYS A 125 -9.77 7.66 11.25
C LYS A 125 -8.82 8.29 12.26
N VAL A 126 -8.06 9.30 11.83
CA VAL A 126 -7.32 10.22 12.71
C VAL A 126 -8.33 11.17 13.35
N LEU A 127 -8.45 11.13 14.67
CA LEU A 127 -9.40 11.96 15.42
C LEU A 127 -8.79 13.30 15.83
N SER A 128 -7.53 13.30 16.24
CA SER A 128 -6.78 14.51 16.58
C SER A 128 -5.28 14.27 16.44
N LEU A 129 -4.53 15.35 16.30
CA LEU A 129 -3.08 15.44 16.31
C LEU A 129 -2.64 16.49 17.36
N PRO A 130 -1.37 16.51 17.76
CA PRO A 130 -0.85 17.54 18.65
C PRO A 130 -1.06 18.96 18.11
N GLU A 131 -1.53 19.88 18.96
CA GLU A 131 -1.70 21.31 18.62
C GLU A 131 -0.40 21.96 18.11
N SER A 132 0.77 21.44 18.51
CA SER A 132 2.07 21.92 18.05
C SER A 132 2.35 21.65 16.56
N LEU A 133 1.52 20.86 15.88
CA LEU A 133 1.59 20.63 14.45
C LEU A 133 0.61 21.59 13.76
N GLU A 134 1.11 22.77 13.39
CA GLU A 134 0.32 23.73 12.64
C GLU A 134 -0.25 23.08 11.36
N GLY A 135 -1.57 23.21 11.16
CA GLY A 135 -2.26 22.68 9.98
C GLY A 135 -2.92 21.30 10.14
N GLY A 136 -2.91 20.69 11.33
CA GLY A 136 -3.68 19.47 11.60
C GLY A 136 -3.27 18.26 10.73
N LYS A 137 -2.02 18.26 10.26
CA LYS A 137 -1.49 17.31 9.29
C LYS A 137 -0.01 17.04 9.52
N VAL A 138 0.41 15.78 9.40
CA VAL A 138 1.82 15.39 9.55
C VAL A 138 2.24 14.34 8.51
N SER A 139 3.41 14.56 7.90
CA SER A 139 3.94 13.69 6.87
C SER A 139 4.40 12.37 7.49
N ILE A 140 3.87 11.25 7.01
CA ILE A 140 4.31 9.90 7.38
C ILE A 140 5.50 9.50 6.50
N TYR A 141 5.35 9.66 5.19
CA TYR A 141 6.40 9.38 4.21
C TYR A 141 6.14 10.19 2.93
N ASN A 142 7.17 10.35 2.12
CA ASN A 142 7.02 10.96 0.80
C ASN A 142 8.05 10.46 -0.20
N PHE A 143 7.70 10.59 -1.46
CA PHE A 143 8.59 10.48 -2.59
C PHE A 143 8.58 11.82 -3.32
N SER A 144 9.64 12.62 -3.17
CA SER A 144 9.74 13.96 -3.75
C SER A 144 10.48 13.92 -5.10
N ALA A 145 9.75 14.05 -6.22
CA ALA A 145 10.32 13.99 -7.57
C ALA A 145 9.63 14.96 -8.55
N GLY A 146 9.64 16.26 -8.22
CA GLY A 146 8.98 17.27 -9.04
C GLY A 146 7.47 17.01 -9.13
N ASN A 147 6.94 17.03 -10.35
CA ASN A 147 5.52 16.82 -10.65
C ASN A 147 5.01 15.41 -10.28
N ASP A 148 5.91 14.42 -10.18
CA ASP A 148 5.59 13.05 -9.79
C ASP A 148 5.53 12.84 -8.28
N ALA A 149 5.70 13.92 -7.50
CA ALA A 149 5.82 13.81 -6.05
C ALA A 149 4.54 13.26 -5.41
N ILE A 150 4.71 12.31 -4.49
CA ILE A 150 3.61 11.72 -3.72
C ILE A 150 3.95 11.79 -2.25
N TYR A 151 3.01 12.27 -1.46
CA TYR A 151 3.14 12.44 -0.02
C TYR A 151 2.05 11.64 0.66
N MET A 152 2.38 10.95 1.74
CA MET A 152 1.42 10.22 2.58
C MET A 152 1.38 10.88 3.94
N TYR A 153 0.19 11.33 4.34
CA TYR A 153 -0.03 12.12 5.54
C TYR A 153 -0.98 11.40 6.51
N ALA A 154 -0.82 11.72 7.79
CA ALA A 154 -1.89 11.65 8.76
C ALA A 154 -2.53 13.04 8.87
N GLU A 155 -3.84 13.15 8.70
CA GLU A 155 -4.58 14.41 8.79
C GLU A 155 -5.83 14.23 9.61
N GLU A 156 -6.08 15.17 10.53
CA GLU A 156 -7.27 15.16 11.36
C GLU A 156 -8.55 15.06 10.53
N GLY A 157 -9.45 14.16 10.94
CA GLY A 157 -10.71 13.96 10.24
C GLY A 157 -10.63 13.02 9.04
N LYS A 158 -9.44 12.56 8.63
CA LYS A 158 -9.24 11.64 7.50
C LYS A 158 -8.77 10.25 7.94
N PRO A 159 -8.86 9.23 7.06
CA PRO A 159 -8.18 7.96 7.28
C PRO A 159 -6.66 8.16 7.40
N MET A 160 -6.01 7.31 8.20
CA MET A 160 -4.55 7.27 8.27
C MET A 160 -3.95 6.97 6.89
N GLY A 161 -2.86 7.65 6.54
CA GLY A 161 -2.14 7.40 5.29
C GLY A 161 -2.87 7.92 4.06
N GLN A 162 -3.37 9.15 4.13
CA GLN A 162 -3.99 9.85 3.00
C GLN A 162 -2.91 10.33 2.02
N PHE A 163 -3.12 10.12 0.71
CA PHE A 163 -2.16 10.51 -0.32
C PHE A 163 -2.43 11.90 -0.89
N TYR A 164 -1.36 12.66 -1.08
CA TYR A 164 -1.34 14.02 -1.60
C TYR A 164 -0.35 14.15 -2.75
N THR A 165 -0.67 14.96 -3.75
CA THR A 165 0.19 15.25 -4.90
C THR A 165 -0.18 16.58 -5.56
N TYR A 166 0.62 17.02 -6.53
CA TYR A 166 0.26 18.12 -7.41
C TYR A 166 -0.80 17.64 -8.41
N LEU A 167 -2.06 17.96 -8.12
CA LEU A 167 -3.18 17.55 -8.97
C LEU A 167 -3.24 18.39 -10.26
N PRO A 168 -3.70 17.81 -11.39
CA PRO A 168 -3.95 18.57 -12.60
C PRO A 168 -5.08 19.57 -12.39
N LYS A 169 -4.88 20.80 -12.88
CA LYS A 169 -5.92 21.82 -12.87
C LYS A 169 -7.01 21.45 -13.86
N LYS A 170 -8.25 21.58 -13.40
CA LYS A 170 -9.45 21.39 -14.20
C LYS A 170 -10.35 22.61 -14.09
N THR A 171 -11.13 22.86 -15.12
CA THR A 171 -12.22 23.84 -15.06
C THR A 171 -13.31 23.36 -14.08
N ALA A 172 -14.25 24.24 -13.72
CA ALA A 172 -15.37 23.88 -12.85
C ALA A 172 -16.26 22.75 -13.42
N ASP A 173 -16.34 22.61 -14.74
CA ASP A 173 -17.01 21.51 -15.45
C ASP A 173 -16.11 20.27 -15.67
N GLY A 174 -14.89 20.27 -15.13
CA GLY A 174 -14.00 19.10 -15.07
C GLY A 174 -13.09 18.90 -16.29
N LYS A 175 -12.97 19.88 -17.19
CA LYS A 175 -12.08 19.79 -18.37
C LYS A 175 -10.62 19.99 -17.96
N PRO A 176 -9.67 19.17 -18.46
CA PRO A 176 -8.25 19.37 -18.21
C PRO A 176 -7.76 20.71 -18.76
N ILE A 177 -7.03 21.48 -17.95
CA ILE A 177 -6.39 22.73 -18.38
C ILE A 177 -4.96 22.41 -18.83
N VAL A 178 -4.58 22.91 -20.01
CA VAL A 178 -3.24 22.73 -20.60
C VAL A 178 -2.56 24.07 -20.89
N ASP A 179 -1.24 24.04 -20.99
CA ASP A 179 -0.43 25.18 -21.39
C ASP A 179 -0.44 25.38 -22.92
N ALA A 180 0.25 26.44 -23.39
CA ALA A 180 0.35 26.74 -24.82
C ALA A 180 1.04 25.64 -25.64
N ASN A 181 1.82 24.76 -25.01
CA ASN A 181 2.49 23.63 -25.63
C ASN A 181 1.63 22.35 -25.61
N GLY A 182 0.41 22.42 -25.06
CA GLY A 182 -0.52 21.30 -24.93
C GLY A 182 -0.26 20.40 -23.72
N TYR A 183 0.64 20.76 -22.80
CA TYR A 183 0.91 19.96 -21.59
C TYR A 183 -0.06 20.30 -20.45
N PRO A 184 -0.42 19.33 -19.60
CA PRO A 184 -1.25 19.56 -18.43
C PRO A 184 -0.67 20.62 -17.49
N VAL A 185 -1.52 21.52 -16.98
CA VAL A 185 -1.13 22.46 -15.92
C VAL A 185 -1.41 21.81 -14.57
N LEU A 186 -0.36 21.58 -13.76
CA LEU A 186 -0.51 21.07 -12.41
C LEU A 186 -0.66 22.20 -11.39
N GLY A 187 -1.23 21.90 -10.22
CA GLY A 187 -1.24 22.79 -9.06
C GLY A 187 0.17 23.10 -8.55
N THR A 188 0.33 24.20 -7.82
CA THR A 188 1.62 24.63 -7.24
C THR A 188 1.81 24.14 -5.80
N SER A 189 0.79 23.51 -5.22
CA SER A 189 0.79 22.91 -3.89
C SER A 189 0.22 21.52 -3.98
N VAL A 190 0.62 20.65 -3.04
CA VAL A 190 0.06 19.30 -2.96
C VAL A 190 -1.34 19.32 -2.35
N GLU A 191 -2.25 18.61 -2.99
CA GLU A 191 -3.66 18.53 -2.64
C GLU A 191 -4.06 17.07 -2.37
N ASP A 192 -5.16 16.89 -1.64
CA ASP A 192 -5.65 15.56 -1.30
C ASP A 192 -6.18 14.85 -2.55
N THR A 193 -5.65 13.66 -2.83
CA THR A 193 -6.12 12.82 -3.94
C THR A 193 -7.46 12.13 -3.67
N GLY A 194 -7.95 12.15 -2.42
CA GLY A 194 -9.08 11.35 -1.96
C GLY A 194 -8.73 9.87 -1.75
N LYS A 195 -7.49 9.46 -2.05
CA LYS A 195 -7.00 8.08 -1.91
C LYS A 195 -6.20 7.90 -0.62
N ASN A 196 -6.36 6.74 0.01
CA ASN A 196 -5.62 6.41 1.24
C ASN A 196 -5.10 4.98 1.22
N MET A 197 -4.22 4.67 2.17
CA MET A 197 -3.56 3.39 2.26
C MET A 197 -4.42 2.25 2.81
N ASN A 198 -5.69 2.43 3.21
CA ASN A 198 -6.46 1.40 3.93
C ASN A 198 -7.29 0.55 2.98
N HIS A 199 -7.43 -0.74 3.27
CA HIS A 199 -8.34 -1.61 2.51
C HIS A 199 -9.76 -1.34 3.02
N ASP A 200 -10.73 -1.28 2.11
CA ASP A 200 -12.14 -1.15 2.46
C ASP A 200 -12.66 -2.40 3.16
N TRP A 201 -12.11 -3.57 2.80
CA TRP A 201 -12.31 -4.84 3.48
C TRP A 201 -11.25 -5.86 3.07
N THR A 202 -11.06 -6.88 3.90
CA THR A 202 -10.25 -8.06 3.64
C THR A 202 -11.05 -9.32 3.93
N GLY A 203 -10.62 -10.44 3.38
CA GLY A 203 -11.25 -11.71 3.64
C GLY A 203 -10.48 -12.86 3.03
N GLY A 204 -10.95 -14.06 3.29
CA GLY A 204 -10.30 -15.25 2.78
C GLY A 204 -11.21 -16.45 2.76
N ILE A 205 -10.83 -17.41 1.92
CA ILE A 205 -11.55 -18.67 1.73
C ILE A 205 -10.53 -19.78 1.89
N ASN A 206 -10.75 -20.70 2.82
CA ASN A 206 -9.97 -21.92 2.94
C ASN A 206 -10.87 -23.11 2.63
N THR A 207 -10.38 -24.04 1.83
CA THR A 207 -11.09 -25.29 1.53
C THR A 207 -10.16 -26.47 1.72
N ALA A 208 -10.67 -27.58 2.23
CA ALA A 208 -9.96 -28.84 2.34
C ALA A 208 -10.87 -30.01 1.96
N PHE A 209 -10.45 -30.81 0.99
CA PHE A 209 -11.09 -32.05 0.60
C PHE A 209 -10.25 -33.21 1.09
N THR A 210 -10.78 -33.99 2.03
CA THR A 210 -10.15 -35.22 2.51
C THR A 210 -10.90 -36.42 1.94
N TYR A 211 -10.19 -37.27 1.21
CA TYR A 211 -10.66 -38.59 0.78
C TYR A 211 -9.71 -39.66 1.31
N LYS A 212 -10.19 -40.46 2.26
CA LYS A 212 -9.38 -41.43 3.02
C LYS A 212 -8.12 -40.76 3.58
N ASP A 213 -6.95 -41.16 3.09
CA ASP A 213 -5.65 -40.67 3.57
C ASP A 213 -5.12 -39.46 2.78
N PHE A 214 -5.82 -39.01 1.74
CA PHE A 214 -5.44 -37.86 0.93
C PHE A 214 -6.20 -36.60 1.37
N THR A 215 -5.50 -35.48 1.47
CA THR A 215 -6.10 -34.16 1.69
C THR A 215 -5.59 -33.18 0.65
N LEU A 216 -6.51 -32.58 -0.12
CA LEU A 216 -6.24 -31.44 -1.00
C LEU A 216 -6.76 -30.18 -0.32
N SER A 217 -5.87 -29.23 -0.04
CA SER A 217 -6.21 -27.96 0.59
C SER A 217 -5.84 -26.79 -0.31
N ALA A 218 -6.64 -25.73 -0.26
CA ALA A 218 -6.35 -24.47 -0.94
C ALA A 218 -6.82 -23.28 -0.11
N SER A 219 -6.10 -22.16 -0.21
CA SER A 219 -6.45 -20.90 0.45
C SER A 219 -6.41 -19.72 -0.50
N LEU A 220 -7.48 -18.93 -0.47
CA LEU A 220 -7.64 -17.68 -1.18
C LEU A 220 -7.59 -16.53 -0.17
N ASP A 221 -6.80 -15.51 -0.46
CA ASP A 221 -6.79 -14.24 0.27
C ASP A 221 -7.30 -13.13 -0.64
N ILE A 222 -8.15 -12.27 -0.11
CA ILE A 222 -8.83 -11.22 -0.84
C ILE A 222 -8.66 -9.93 -0.06
N ARG A 223 -8.14 -8.90 -0.72
CA ARG A 223 -8.06 -7.56 -0.17
C ARG A 223 -8.59 -6.58 -1.19
N SER A 224 -9.48 -5.70 -0.76
CA SER A 224 -10.16 -4.75 -1.64
C SER A 224 -10.05 -3.34 -1.08
N GLY A 225 -9.81 -2.38 -1.97
CA GLY A 225 -9.65 -0.98 -1.66
C GLY A 225 -8.24 -0.59 -1.22
N GLY A 226 -8.06 0.72 -1.07
CA GLY A 226 -6.80 1.36 -0.74
C GLY A 226 -5.90 1.56 -1.95
N TYR A 227 -4.86 2.35 -1.73
CA TYR A 227 -3.88 2.70 -2.75
C TYR A 227 -2.47 2.57 -2.22
N MET A 228 -1.53 2.42 -3.14
CA MET A 228 -0.09 2.42 -2.86
C MET A 228 0.65 3.14 -3.98
N PHE A 229 1.76 3.81 -3.63
CA PHE A 229 2.68 4.32 -4.64
C PHE A 229 3.47 3.18 -5.29
N SER A 230 3.63 3.23 -6.61
CA SER A 230 4.49 2.30 -7.35
C SER A 230 5.53 3.03 -8.16
N ARG A 231 6.77 2.97 -7.68
CA ARG A 231 7.91 3.47 -8.45
C ARG A 231 8.21 2.58 -9.66
N THR A 232 7.85 1.31 -9.64
CA THR A 232 7.98 0.41 -10.80
C THR A 232 7.11 0.90 -11.95
N LYS A 233 5.84 1.26 -11.69
CA LYS A 233 4.97 1.89 -12.70
C LYS A 233 5.58 3.19 -13.24
N ASN A 234 6.04 4.06 -12.35
CA ASN A 234 6.68 5.31 -12.71
C ASN A 234 7.93 5.11 -13.61
N LEU A 235 8.81 4.16 -13.26
CA LEU A 235 10.00 3.85 -14.06
C LEU A 235 9.65 3.22 -15.42
N MET A 236 8.67 2.30 -15.46
CA MET A 236 8.21 1.72 -16.73
C MET A 236 7.63 2.79 -17.67
N GLN A 237 6.99 3.82 -17.11
CA GLN A 237 6.49 4.95 -17.86
C GLN A 237 7.61 5.87 -18.36
N PHE A 238 8.55 6.24 -17.49
CA PHE A 238 9.76 6.97 -17.87
C PHE A 238 10.55 6.27 -18.98
N THR A 239 10.66 4.95 -18.94
CA THR A 239 11.40 4.19 -19.96
C THR A 239 10.61 3.91 -21.23
N GLY A 240 9.32 4.27 -21.31
CA GLY A 240 8.47 3.96 -22.46
C GLY A 240 8.13 2.48 -22.60
N ASN A 241 8.28 1.69 -21.53
CA ASN A 241 8.01 0.25 -21.49
C ASN A 241 6.65 -0.09 -20.85
N GLY A 242 6.02 0.85 -20.16
CA GLY A 242 4.69 0.68 -19.58
C GLY A 242 3.61 0.69 -20.65
N VAL A 243 2.59 -0.17 -20.50
CA VAL A 243 1.47 -0.29 -21.45
C VAL A 243 0.74 1.04 -21.69
N VAL A 244 0.68 1.91 -20.68
CA VAL A 244 0.06 3.24 -20.82
C VAL A 244 0.74 4.10 -21.88
N THR A 245 2.04 3.89 -22.13
CA THR A 245 2.83 4.63 -23.12
C THR A 245 2.58 4.17 -24.56
N THR A 246 1.74 3.14 -24.78
CA THR A 246 1.31 2.72 -26.13
C THR A 246 0.02 3.43 -26.56
N TYR A 247 -0.48 4.37 -25.75
CA TYR A 247 -1.69 5.14 -26.04
C TYR A 247 -1.66 5.76 -27.44
N ASN A 248 -2.82 5.72 -28.11
CA ASN A 248 -3.01 6.24 -29.48
C ASN A 248 -1.99 5.72 -30.50
N ASP A 249 -1.49 4.48 -30.33
CA ASP A 249 -0.40 3.91 -31.15
C ASP A 249 0.84 4.83 -31.23
N ARG A 250 1.05 5.65 -30.21
CA ARG A 250 2.08 6.72 -30.16
C ARG A 250 1.96 7.75 -31.31
N ARG A 251 0.79 7.83 -31.95
CA ARG A 251 0.49 8.87 -32.93
C ARG A 251 0.17 10.17 -32.20
N PRO A 252 0.38 11.34 -32.84
CA PRO A 252 0.04 12.61 -32.24
C PRO A 252 -1.43 12.67 -31.81
N PHE A 253 -1.70 13.26 -30.65
CA PHE A 253 -3.06 13.43 -30.12
C PHE A 253 -3.18 14.75 -29.36
N ILE A 254 -4.37 15.32 -29.37
CA ILE A 254 -4.76 16.41 -28.46
C ILE A 254 -5.34 15.76 -27.21
N ILE A 255 -4.99 16.25 -26.02
CA ILE A 255 -5.58 15.74 -24.77
C ILE A 255 -7.10 15.91 -24.87
N PRO A 256 -7.89 14.82 -24.75
CA PRO A 256 -9.33 14.89 -24.98
C PRO A 256 -10.02 15.92 -24.09
N ASN A 257 -10.90 16.74 -24.68
CA ASN A 257 -11.66 17.80 -24.00
C ASN A 257 -10.79 18.82 -23.23
N SER A 258 -9.51 18.98 -23.59
CA SER A 258 -8.63 19.94 -22.93
C SER A 258 -8.88 21.38 -23.40
N VAL A 259 -8.57 22.32 -22.52
CA VAL A 259 -8.72 23.76 -22.76
C VAL A 259 -7.47 24.53 -22.33
N VAL A 260 -7.26 25.70 -22.92
CA VAL A 260 -6.22 26.65 -22.54
C VAL A 260 -6.86 27.79 -21.76
N ASP A 261 -6.26 28.17 -20.62
CA ASP A 261 -6.68 29.34 -19.84
C ASP A 261 -6.18 30.62 -20.52
N ASN A 262 -7.08 31.53 -20.85
CA ASN A 262 -6.73 32.79 -21.51
C ASN A 262 -6.21 33.86 -20.52
N GLY A 263 -6.29 33.62 -19.21
CA GLY A 263 -5.86 34.54 -18.15
C GLY A 263 -6.89 35.63 -17.80
N ASP A 264 -8.06 35.63 -18.43
CA ASP A 264 -9.20 36.53 -18.18
C ASP A 264 -10.38 35.83 -17.47
N GLY A 265 -10.19 34.57 -17.08
CA GLY A 265 -11.24 33.70 -16.52
C GLY A 265 -12.06 32.94 -17.57
N ASN A 266 -11.77 33.12 -18.86
CA ASN A 266 -12.33 32.32 -19.95
C ASN A 266 -11.34 31.26 -20.45
N TYR A 267 -11.88 30.21 -21.06
CA TYR A 267 -11.11 29.09 -21.60
C TYR A 267 -11.34 28.94 -23.10
N THR A 268 -10.29 28.61 -23.85
CA THR A 268 -10.36 28.25 -25.28
C THR A 268 -10.10 26.77 -25.49
N GLU A 269 -10.71 26.17 -26.52
CA GLU A 269 -10.47 24.77 -26.85
C GLU A 269 -9.00 24.55 -27.25
N ASN A 270 -8.37 23.52 -26.68
CA ASN A 270 -7.00 23.18 -27.02
C ASN A 270 -6.91 22.58 -28.43
N THR A 271 -6.05 23.15 -29.27
CA THR A 271 -5.73 22.62 -30.61
C THR A 271 -4.29 22.12 -30.72
N THR A 272 -3.50 22.19 -29.64
CA THR A 272 -2.09 21.82 -29.63
C THR A 272 -1.93 20.33 -29.28
N PRO A 273 -1.42 19.50 -30.21
CA PRO A 273 -1.25 18.07 -29.95
C PRO A 273 0.11 17.76 -29.31
N ILE A 274 0.14 16.65 -28.57
CA ILE A 274 1.34 15.97 -28.09
C ILE A 274 1.93 15.15 -29.24
N TYR A 275 3.23 15.33 -29.53
CA TYR A 275 3.91 14.65 -30.64
C TYR A 275 4.94 13.63 -30.16
N LEU A 276 5.14 12.55 -30.93
CA LEU A 276 6.22 11.58 -30.66
C LEU A 276 7.62 12.20 -30.77
N GLY A 277 7.79 13.16 -31.68
CA GLY A 277 9.06 13.84 -31.92
C GLY A 277 9.45 14.82 -30.82
N ASN A 278 10.72 15.24 -30.83
CA ASN A 278 11.28 16.30 -29.97
C ASN A 278 11.08 16.07 -28.45
N GLY A 279 10.84 14.83 -28.01
CA GLY A 279 10.64 14.49 -26.61
C GLY A 279 9.26 14.85 -26.05
N SER A 280 8.34 15.42 -26.84
CA SER A 280 7.05 15.90 -26.32
C SER A 280 6.19 14.78 -25.72
N TYR A 281 6.10 13.63 -26.39
CA TYR A 281 5.43 12.45 -25.89
C TYR A 281 6.07 11.95 -24.59
N GLN A 282 7.41 11.92 -24.54
CA GLN A 282 8.14 11.52 -23.35
C GLN A 282 7.85 12.48 -22.17
N THR A 283 7.85 13.79 -22.40
CA THR A 283 7.51 14.80 -21.40
C THR A 283 6.08 14.63 -20.89
N TYR A 284 5.10 14.42 -21.77
CA TYR A 284 3.70 14.21 -21.36
C TYR A 284 3.55 12.98 -20.44
N PHE A 285 4.14 11.85 -20.81
CA PHE A 285 4.07 10.65 -19.97
C PHE A 285 4.94 10.80 -18.72
N ASN A 286 6.19 11.23 -18.81
CA ASN A 286 7.08 11.27 -17.66
C ASN A 286 6.83 12.45 -16.73
N ASP A 287 6.91 13.67 -17.24
CA ASP A 287 6.99 14.88 -16.41
C ASP A 287 5.60 15.35 -15.93
N TYR A 288 4.53 14.80 -16.50
CA TYR A 288 3.14 15.17 -16.18
C TYR A 288 2.25 13.97 -15.83
N GLY A 289 2.83 12.78 -15.66
CA GLY A 289 2.06 11.58 -15.29
C GLY A 289 0.89 11.31 -16.24
N TYR A 290 1.09 11.48 -17.56
CA TYR A 290 0.05 11.38 -18.60
C TYR A 290 -1.22 12.22 -18.35
N GLY A 291 -1.11 13.33 -17.62
CA GLY A 291 -2.26 14.19 -17.31
C GLY A 291 -2.69 14.19 -15.86
N ASP A 292 -2.20 13.25 -15.05
CA ASP A 292 -2.64 13.07 -13.65
C ASP A 292 -1.55 13.44 -12.62
N GLY A 293 -0.41 13.98 -13.05
CA GLY A 293 0.70 14.32 -12.14
C GLY A 293 1.17 13.10 -11.35
N GLY A 294 1.50 13.27 -10.07
CA GLY A 294 1.91 12.15 -9.22
C GLY A 294 0.79 11.12 -8.97
N GLU A 295 -0.48 11.51 -9.08
CA GLU A 295 -1.62 10.60 -8.88
C GLU A 295 -1.57 9.41 -9.85
N ALA A 296 -0.97 9.63 -11.02
CA ALA A 296 -0.70 8.64 -12.05
C ALA A 296 0.02 7.39 -11.53
N TYR A 297 0.79 7.51 -10.44
CA TYR A 297 1.64 6.45 -9.89
C TYR A 297 1.09 5.85 -8.59
N LEU A 298 -0.10 6.29 -8.16
CA LEU A 298 -0.89 5.56 -7.17
C LEU A 298 -1.63 4.42 -7.88
N LEU A 299 -1.44 3.21 -7.37
CA LEU A 299 -2.09 2.00 -7.83
C LEU A 299 -3.12 1.54 -6.81
N ASP A 300 -4.28 1.06 -7.30
CA ASP A 300 -5.18 0.27 -6.47
C ASP A 300 -4.44 -0.98 -5.99
N ARG A 301 -4.41 -1.17 -4.67
CA ARG A 301 -3.74 -2.28 -4.01
C ARG A 301 -4.65 -3.49 -3.80
N SER A 302 -5.83 -3.49 -4.41
CA SER A 302 -6.76 -4.61 -4.38
C SER A 302 -6.19 -5.83 -5.09
N PHE A 303 -6.36 -7.00 -4.48
CA PHE A 303 -6.02 -8.26 -5.11
C PHE A 303 -6.87 -9.43 -4.58
N VAL A 304 -6.91 -10.48 -5.39
CA VAL A 304 -7.28 -11.83 -4.99
C VAL A 304 -6.04 -12.69 -5.21
N LYS A 305 -5.62 -13.46 -4.21
CA LYS A 305 -4.40 -14.28 -4.27
C LYS A 305 -4.68 -15.71 -3.83
N LEU A 306 -4.37 -16.68 -4.69
CA LEU A 306 -4.30 -18.08 -4.31
C LEU A 306 -3.01 -18.29 -3.50
N ARG A 307 -3.13 -18.14 -2.18
CA ARG A 307 -2.04 -18.11 -1.20
C ARG A 307 -1.32 -19.45 -1.11
N ASN A 308 -2.06 -20.54 -1.00
CA ASN A 308 -1.51 -21.88 -0.93
C ASN A 308 -2.42 -22.87 -1.67
N ILE A 309 -1.80 -23.86 -2.30
CA ILE A 309 -2.42 -25.14 -2.65
C ILE A 309 -1.50 -26.25 -2.17
N SER A 310 -2.07 -27.29 -1.55
CA SER A 310 -1.31 -28.43 -1.04
C SER A 310 -2.07 -29.72 -1.20
N LEU A 311 -1.34 -30.78 -1.57
CA LEU A 311 -1.82 -32.15 -1.59
C LEU A 311 -0.96 -32.96 -0.62
N THR A 312 -1.60 -33.45 0.44
CA THR A 312 -0.97 -34.31 1.45
C THR A 312 -1.50 -35.72 1.30
N TRP A 313 -0.60 -36.69 1.33
CA TRP A 313 -0.91 -38.10 1.49
C TRP A 313 -0.35 -38.61 2.82
N ASN A 314 -1.24 -38.99 3.72
CA ASN A 314 -0.88 -39.70 4.93
C ASN A 314 -0.65 -41.17 4.56
N VAL A 315 0.56 -41.67 4.67
CA VAL A 315 0.86 -43.04 4.23
C VAL A 315 0.14 -44.03 5.16
N PRO A 316 -0.56 -45.04 4.62
CA PRO A 316 -1.32 -45.98 5.44
C PRO A 316 -0.47 -46.62 6.53
N ARG A 317 -0.99 -46.67 7.77
CA ARG A 317 -0.26 -47.19 8.94
C ARG A 317 0.36 -48.58 8.73
N GLN A 318 -0.25 -49.42 7.90
CA GLN A 318 0.27 -50.75 7.58
C GLN A 318 1.63 -50.70 6.86
N TRP A 319 1.85 -49.70 6.01
CA TRP A 319 3.10 -49.52 5.26
C TRP A 319 4.13 -48.82 6.14
N VAL A 320 3.70 -47.79 6.87
CA VAL A 320 4.54 -47.04 7.82
C VAL A 320 5.17 -47.96 8.88
N ARG A 321 4.38 -48.89 9.44
CA ARG A 321 4.87 -49.87 10.42
C ARG A 321 5.91 -50.83 9.85
N LYS A 322 5.82 -51.21 8.56
CA LYS A 322 6.85 -52.04 7.90
C LYS A 322 8.18 -51.30 7.75
N MET A 323 8.16 -49.98 7.78
CA MET A 323 9.33 -49.11 7.72
C MET A 323 9.85 -48.71 9.11
N SER A 324 9.30 -49.26 10.19
CA SER A 324 9.63 -48.90 11.58
C SER A 324 9.41 -47.42 11.93
N LEU A 325 8.45 -46.77 11.26
CA LEU A 325 8.05 -45.39 11.50
C LEU A 325 6.72 -45.33 12.31
N SER A 326 6.46 -44.19 12.96
CA SER A 326 5.21 -43.94 13.70
C SER A 326 4.11 -43.32 12.83
N ASN A 327 4.51 -42.35 12.00
CA ASN A 327 3.69 -41.71 10.99
C ASN A 327 4.58 -41.38 9.79
N LEU A 328 3.98 -41.19 8.62
CA LEU A 328 4.66 -40.68 7.44
C LEU A 328 3.65 -39.91 6.61
N ALA A 329 3.93 -38.65 6.32
CA ALA A 329 3.13 -37.85 5.40
C ALA A 329 4.01 -37.25 4.30
N ILE A 330 3.50 -37.32 3.06
CA ILE A 330 4.13 -36.72 1.90
C ILE A 330 3.24 -35.56 1.46
N THR A 331 3.80 -34.36 1.38
CA THR A 331 3.05 -33.17 0.96
C THR A 331 3.73 -32.52 -0.23
N ALA A 332 2.98 -32.32 -1.31
CA ALA A 332 3.36 -31.40 -2.38
C ALA A 332 2.61 -30.08 -2.18
N PHE A 333 3.29 -28.94 -2.30
CA PHE A 333 2.67 -27.63 -2.07
C PHE A 333 3.14 -26.57 -3.07
N CYS A 334 2.32 -25.54 -3.25
CA CYS A 334 2.68 -24.30 -3.91
C CYS A 334 2.12 -23.11 -3.13
N ASN A 335 2.99 -22.16 -2.79
CA ASN A 335 2.71 -20.89 -2.14
C ASN A 335 2.76 -19.74 -3.15
N ASN A 336 1.92 -18.72 -2.95
CA ASN A 336 1.74 -17.59 -3.85
C ASN A 336 1.50 -18.05 -5.29
N VAL A 337 0.52 -18.93 -5.47
CA VAL A 337 0.27 -19.62 -6.75
C VAL A 337 -0.10 -18.61 -7.81
N PHE A 338 -1.08 -17.74 -7.55
CA PHE A 338 -1.51 -16.75 -8.53
C PHE A 338 -2.12 -15.52 -7.83
N THR A 339 -1.88 -14.35 -8.40
CA THR A 339 -2.41 -13.06 -7.92
C THR A 339 -3.18 -12.39 -9.05
N TRP A 340 -4.47 -12.12 -8.83
CA TRP A 340 -5.28 -11.26 -9.66
C TRP A 340 -5.33 -9.88 -9.00
N THR A 341 -5.01 -8.83 -9.73
CA THR A 341 -4.98 -7.45 -9.25
C THR A 341 -6.12 -6.63 -9.85
N ALA A 342 -6.36 -5.45 -9.29
CA ALA A 342 -7.18 -4.43 -9.94
C ALA A 342 -6.67 -4.11 -11.36
N SER A 343 -7.57 -3.68 -12.24
CA SER A 343 -7.28 -3.53 -13.67
C SER A 343 -6.23 -2.47 -14.00
N ASP A 344 -6.08 -1.49 -13.12
CA ASP A 344 -5.09 -0.40 -13.18
C ASP A 344 -3.70 -0.86 -12.71
N ASN A 345 -3.63 -1.88 -11.83
CA ASN A 345 -2.38 -2.49 -11.40
C ASN A 345 -2.00 -3.68 -12.29
N ARG A 346 -1.16 -3.41 -13.28
CA ARG A 346 -0.55 -4.42 -14.16
C ARG A 346 0.97 -4.55 -13.94
N TYR A 347 1.46 -4.02 -12.82
CA TYR A 347 2.88 -3.72 -12.65
C TYR A 347 3.50 -4.54 -11.53
N VAL A 348 2.84 -4.59 -10.37
CA VAL A 348 3.44 -5.14 -9.15
C VAL A 348 2.44 -5.96 -8.36
N ASP A 349 2.94 -6.96 -7.62
CA ASP A 349 2.17 -7.57 -6.55
C ASP A 349 1.98 -6.54 -5.42
N PRO A 350 0.72 -6.17 -5.05
CA PRO A 350 0.45 -5.13 -4.06
C PRO A 350 1.00 -5.41 -2.65
N GLU A 351 1.45 -6.63 -2.39
CA GLU A 351 2.02 -7.03 -1.09
C GLU A 351 3.52 -6.74 -0.96
N SER A 352 4.01 -5.73 -1.67
CA SER A 352 5.43 -5.40 -1.72
C SER A 352 5.69 -4.01 -1.16
N THR A 353 6.80 -3.87 -0.45
CA THR A 353 7.33 -2.57 0.00
C THR A 353 8.84 -2.62 0.07
N THR A 354 9.49 -1.50 -0.19
CA THR A 354 10.93 -1.32 0.02
C THR A 354 11.22 -0.21 1.03
N VAL A 355 10.16 0.40 1.60
CA VAL A 355 10.30 1.37 2.68
C VAL A 355 10.60 0.59 3.97
N SER A 356 11.79 0.83 4.52
CA SER A 356 12.24 0.12 5.72
C SER A 356 11.55 0.65 6.97
N GLN A 357 10.92 -0.27 7.71
CA GLN A 357 10.39 -0.03 9.06
C GLN A 357 11.46 0.57 10.00
N SER A 358 12.70 0.07 9.93
CA SER A 358 13.80 0.52 10.82
C SER A 358 14.23 1.97 10.59
N SER A 359 13.92 2.54 9.43
CA SER A 359 14.33 3.89 9.05
C SER A 359 13.20 4.90 9.14
N TYR A 360 11.95 4.48 8.97
CA TYR A 360 10.81 5.38 8.80
C TYR A 360 9.53 4.98 9.57
N GLY A 361 9.59 3.90 10.36
CA GLY A 361 8.46 3.40 11.15
C GLY A 361 7.45 2.55 10.36
N ASP A 362 6.59 1.83 11.08
CA ASP A 362 5.66 0.82 10.54
C ASP A 362 4.69 1.41 9.52
N LEU A 363 4.17 2.61 9.78
CA LEU A 363 3.20 3.26 8.90
C LEU A 363 3.80 3.63 7.54
N ALA A 364 5.08 3.98 7.49
CA ALA A 364 5.76 4.33 6.25
C ALA A 364 5.85 3.15 5.27
N THR A 365 5.86 1.91 5.78
CA THR A 365 5.87 0.69 4.95
C THR A 365 4.64 0.58 4.04
N GLN A 366 3.52 1.20 4.44
CA GLN A 366 2.26 1.21 3.69
C GLN A 366 2.25 2.25 2.56
N PHE A 367 3.29 3.07 2.41
CA PHE A 367 3.40 4.04 1.33
C PHE A 367 3.34 3.39 -0.05
N GLY A 368 4.00 2.23 -0.18
CA GLY A 368 4.06 1.45 -1.41
C GLY A 368 5.45 0.90 -1.69
N GLU A 369 5.79 0.72 -2.96
CA GLU A 369 7.06 0.11 -3.37
C GLU A 369 7.95 1.09 -4.15
N LEU A 370 9.26 1.04 -3.83
CA LEU A 370 10.33 1.74 -4.53
C LEU A 370 11.30 0.70 -5.13
N TYR A 371 10.98 0.14 -6.29
CA TYR A 371 11.80 -0.86 -7.02
C TYR A 371 11.92 -2.21 -6.29
N THR A 372 10.79 -2.74 -5.84
CA THR A 372 10.80 -4.08 -5.24
C THR A 372 11.23 -5.14 -6.24
N ASN A 373 11.91 -6.18 -5.76
CA ASN A 373 12.13 -7.37 -6.59
C ASN A 373 10.77 -8.01 -6.92
N PRO A 374 10.62 -8.60 -8.12
CA PRO A 374 9.40 -9.31 -8.47
C PRO A 374 9.03 -10.37 -7.43
N SER A 375 7.74 -10.50 -7.13
CA SER A 375 7.23 -11.52 -6.23
C SER A 375 7.50 -12.94 -6.76
N CYS A 376 7.66 -13.89 -5.84
CA CYS A 376 7.98 -15.29 -6.17
C CYS A 376 6.79 -16.22 -5.95
N ARG A 377 6.57 -17.12 -6.91
CA ARG A 377 5.78 -18.35 -6.73
C ARG A 377 6.72 -19.45 -6.25
N ILE A 378 6.37 -20.09 -5.13
CA ILE A 378 7.23 -21.10 -4.50
C ILE A 378 6.49 -22.43 -4.54
N PHE A 379 7.14 -23.50 -5.00
CA PHE A 379 6.60 -24.85 -4.97
C PHE A 379 7.64 -25.80 -4.40
N GLY A 380 7.18 -26.87 -3.77
CA GLY A 380 8.07 -27.83 -3.13
C GLY A 380 7.36 -29.06 -2.64
N CYS A 381 8.14 -29.95 -2.05
CA CYS A 381 7.66 -31.15 -1.40
C CYS A 381 8.22 -31.22 0.02
N ASN A 382 7.44 -31.80 0.93
CA ASN A 382 7.82 -32.05 2.31
C ASN A 382 7.53 -33.51 2.66
N LEU A 383 8.42 -34.10 3.47
CA LEU A 383 8.27 -35.41 4.08
C LEU A 383 8.36 -35.23 5.59
N SER A 384 7.36 -35.69 6.33
CA SER A 384 7.28 -35.57 7.80
C SER A 384 6.93 -36.88 8.48
#